data_AF-A0A0N4VCL1-F1
#
_entry.id   AF-A0A0N4VCL1-F1
#
_cell.length_a   1.000
_cell.length_b   1.000
_cell.length_c   1.000
_cell.angle_alpha   90.00
_cell.angle_beta   90.00
_cell.angle_gamma   90.00
#
_symmetry.space_group_name_H-M   'P 1'
#
loop_
_entity.id
_entity.type
_entity.pdbx_description
1 polymer ?
#
loop_
_entity_poly.entity_id
_entity_poly.type
_entity_poly.pdbx_seq_one_letter_code
_entity_poly.pdbx_strand_id
1 'polypeptide(L)'
;MRCVLDGISEDTSKIFMSIKHSKLQLAILSLYKEFLRAGKRGPPGLQEYVRMRFREGAVKYKRSDVFMIEYELRKANRQLNELNSSSVTGFQVFSPRKKD
;
A
#
# COMPACT_ATOMS: atom_id res chain seq x y z
N MET A 1 10.20 17.52 -28.29
CA MET A 1 10.58 17.87 -26.89
C MET A 1 9.64 18.97 -26.41
N ARG A 2 9.05 18.79 -25.21
CA ARG A 2 8.18 19.73 -24.45
C ARG A 2 7.09 20.49 -25.22
N CYS A 3 5.84 20.12 -24.96
CA CYS A 3 4.58 20.88 -24.97
C CYS A 3 3.51 19.78 -24.78
N VAL A 4 2.64 19.74 -23.76
CA VAL A 4 1.63 20.73 -23.38
C VAL A 4 1.27 20.45 -21.91
N LEU A 5 1.57 21.39 -21.02
CA LEU A 5 1.06 21.45 -19.65
C LEU A 5 0.09 22.63 -19.60
N ASP A 6 -1.11 22.47 -20.15
CA ASP A 6 -2.22 23.39 -19.94
C ASP A 6 -3.52 22.61 -20.15
N GLY A 7 -4.30 22.40 -19.09
CA GLY A 7 -5.66 21.83 -19.21
C GLY A 7 -6.02 20.65 -18.32
N ILE A 8 -5.48 20.51 -17.11
CA ILE A 8 -6.09 19.61 -16.12
C ILE A 8 -7.15 20.41 -15.34
N SER A 9 -8.39 20.39 -15.86
CA SER A 9 -9.59 20.91 -15.21
C SER A 9 -9.73 20.38 -13.78
N GLU A 10 -10.13 21.26 -12.86
CA GLU A 10 -10.53 20.97 -11.47
C GLU A 10 -11.64 19.90 -11.37
N ASP A 11 -12.29 19.53 -12.49
CA ASP A 11 -13.26 18.43 -12.58
C ASP A 11 -12.68 17.04 -12.32
N THR A 12 -11.37 16.83 -12.51
CA THR A 12 -10.73 15.53 -12.21
C THR A 12 -10.78 15.18 -10.72
N SER A 13 -10.77 16.20 -9.85
CA SER A 13 -10.94 16.06 -8.40
C SER A 13 -12.36 15.64 -8.02
N LYS A 14 -13.37 16.07 -8.79
CA LYS A 14 -14.78 15.68 -8.61
C LYS A 14 -15.09 14.28 -9.15
N ILE A 15 -14.45 13.86 -10.25
CA ILE A 15 -14.58 12.48 -10.77
C ILE A 15 -14.10 11.46 -9.73
N PHE A 16 -13.01 11.75 -9.02
CA PHE A 16 -12.51 10.88 -7.94
C PHE A 16 -13.37 10.89 -6.67
N MET A 17 -14.15 11.95 -6.43
CA MET A 17 -15.02 12.11 -5.25
C MET A 17 -16.30 11.25 -5.27
N SER A 18 -16.62 10.57 -6.38
CA SER A 18 -17.76 9.64 -6.46
C SER A 18 -17.43 8.29 -7.10
N ILE A 19 -16.16 7.89 -7.18
CA ILE A 19 -15.85 6.48 -7.43
C ILE A 19 -16.04 5.75 -6.11
N LYS A 20 -17.23 5.16 -5.90
CA LYS A 20 -17.48 4.30 -4.74
C LYS A 20 -16.40 3.23 -4.70
N HIS A 21 -15.48 3.34 -3.75
CA HIS A 21 -14.46 2.34 -3.54
C HIS A 21 -15.12 1.03 -3.15
N SER A 22 -14.67 -0.07 -3.74
CA SER A 22 -15.12 -1.39 -3.28
C SER A 22 -14.74 -1.57 -1.81
N LYS A 23 -15.48 -2.39 -1.07
CA LYS A 23 -15.16 -2.69 0.34
C LYS A 23 -13.71 -3.18 0.49
N LEU A 24 -13.21 -3.92 -0.50
CA LEU A 24 -11.82 -4.37 -0.57
C LEU A 24 -10.84 -3.20 -0.69
N GLN A 25 -11.11 -2.23 -1.57
CA GLN A 25 -10.26 -1.03 -1.70
C GLN A 25 -10.24 -0.22 -0.40
N LEU A 26 -11.38 -0.06 0.27
CA LEU A 26 -11.44 0.60 1.57
C LEU A 26 -10.62 -0.14 2.62
N ALA A 27 -10.68 -1.47 2.64
CA ALA A 27 -9.89 -2.29 3.56
C ALA A 27 -8.38 -2.12 3.30
N ILE A 28 -7.94 -2.11 2.03
CA ILE A 28 -6.55 -1.85 1.65
C ILE A 28 -6.10 -0.45 2.12
N LEU A 29 -6.94 0.57 1.91
CA LEU A 29 -6.64 1.94 2.31
C LEU A 29 -6.59 2.11 3.83
N SER A 30 -7.45 1.42 4.59
CA SER A 30 -7.39 1.39 6.05
C SER A 30 -6.08 0.76 6.50
N LEU A 31 -5.77 -0.42 5.96
CA LEU A 31 -4.56 -1.16 6.31
C LEU A 31 -3.30 -0.35 6.03
N TYR A 32 -3.23 0.33 4.89
CA TYR A 32 -2.12 1.23 4.55
C TYR A 32 -1.95 2.35 5.59
N LYS A 33 -3.04 3.01 6.01
CA LYS A 33 -3.00 4.06 7.02
C LYS A 33 -2.54 3.52 8.37
N GLU A 34 -2.98 2.33 8.75
CA GLU A 34 -2.58 1.69 10.00
C GLU A 34 -1.08 1.34 10.00
N PHE A 35 -0.55 0.79 8.90
CA PHE A 35 0.89 0.59 8.77
C PHE A 35 1.69 1.88 8.86
N LEU A 36 1.24 2.97 8.23
CA LEU A 36 1.90 4.27 8.35
C LEU A 36 1.87 4.79 9.78
N ARG A 37 0.77 4.57 10.52
CA ARG A 37 0.66 4.94 11.94
C ARG A 37 1.62 4.10 12.80
N ALA A 38 1.67 2.79 12.59
CA ALA A 38 2.62 1.90 13.26
C ALA A 38 4.07 2.31 12.95
N GLY A 39 4.37 2.62 11.69
CA GLY A 39 5.70 3.08 11.26
C GLY A 39 6.11 4.46 11.78
N LYS A 40 5.23 5.27 12.38
CA LYS A 40 5.64 6.48 13.11
C LYS A 40 6.28 6.15 14.47
N ARG A 41 5.89 5.02 15.07
CA ARG A 41 6.37 4.56 16.38
C ARG A 41 7.38 3.41 16.27
N GLY A 42 7.42 2.76 15.11
CA GLY A 42 8.28 1.63 14.81
C GLY A 42 9.66 2.01 14.26
N PRO A 43 10.39 1.02 13.71
CA PRO A 43 11.76 1.20 13.26
C PRO A 43 11.88 2.17 12.07
N PRO A 44 13.03 2.87 11.94
CA PRO A 44 13.27 3.77 10.83
C PRO A 44 13.23 3.01 9.49
N GLY A 45 12.72 3.66 8.45
CA GLY A 45 12.60 3.06 7.11
C GLY A 45 11.35 2.20 6.88
N LEU A 46 10.61 1.82 7.93
CA LEU A 46 9.39 1.02 7.79
C LEU A 46 8.33 1.73 6.93
N GLN A 47 8.13 3.04 7.12
CA GLN A 47 7.15 3.79 6.32
C GLN A 47 7.50 3.80 4.83
N GLU A 48 8.77 3.95 4.49
CA GLU A 48 9.19 3.99 3.08
C GLU A 48 9.06 2.61 2.46
N TYR A 49 9.43 1.55 3.20
CA TYR A 49 9.20 0.18 2.77
C TYR A 49 7.71 -0.11 2.53
N VAL A 50 6.83 0.31 3.45
CA VAL A 50 5.37 0.15 3.30
C VAL A 50 4.89 0.88 2.04
N ARG A 51 5.30 2.14 1.82
CA ARG A 51 4.94 2.90 0.60
C ARG A 51 5.37 2.18 -0.67
N MET A 52 6.63 1.75 -0.72
CA MET A 52 7.18 1.00 -1.84
C MET A 52 6.36 -0.27 -2.09
N ARG A 53 6.07 -1.05 -1.05
CA ARG A 53 5.36 -2.32 -1.18
C ARG A 53 3.93 -2.16 -1.66
N PHE A 54 3.19 -1.16 -1.16
CA PHE A 54 1.84 -0.86 -1.63
C PHE A 54 1.84 -0.34 -3.07
N ARG A 55 2.85 0.44 -3.49
CA ARG A 55 3.01 0.87 -4.88
C ARG A 55 3.30 -0.32 -5.81
N GLU A 56 4.21 -1.21 -5.43
CA GLU A 56 4.47 -2.44 -6.17
C GLU A 56 3.21 -3.29 -6.32
N GLY A 57 2.44 -3.45 -5.24
CA GLY A 57 1.16 -4.16 -5.26
C GLY A 57 0.14 -3.52 -6.22
N ALA A 58 0.04 -2.19 -6.21
CA ALA A 58 -0.88 -1.47 -7.10
C ALA A 58 -0.52 -1.63 -8.59
N VAL A 59 0.76 -1.78 -8.92
CA VAL A 59 1.22 -2.07 -10.30
C VAL A 59 1.02 -3.55 -10.65
N LYS A 60 1.26 -4.45 -9.69
CA LYS A 60 1.24 -5.89 -9.89
C LYS A 60 -0.18 -6.47 -10.05
N TYR A 61 -1.13 -6.03 -9.23
CA TYR A 61 -2.46 -6.64 -9.17
C TYR A 61 -3.49 -5.83 -9.96
N LYS A 62 -4.27 -6.52 -10.81
CA LYS A 62 -5.42 -5.94 -11.49
C LYS A 62 -6.64 -5.93 -10.55
N ARG A 63 -7.63 -5.08 -10.84
CA ARG A 63 -8.88 -5.02 -10.08
C ARG A 63 -9.65 -6.36 -10.05
N SER A 64 -9.44 -7.21 -11.05
CA SER A 64 -10.01 -8.56 -11.17
C SER A 64 -9.38 -9.59 -10.24
N ASP A 65 -8.18 -9.33 -9.71
CA ASP A 65 -7.37 -10.32 -8.99
C ASP A 65 -7.79 -10.42 -7.51
N VAL A 66 -9.11 -10.50 -7.27
CA VAL A 66 -9.73 -10.37 -5.95
C VAL A 66 -9.12 -11.34 -4.94
N PHE A 67 -9.00 -12.62 -5.29
CA PHE A 67 -8.43 -13.64 -4.39
C PHE A 67 -6.98 -13.36 -3.98
N MET A 68 -6.16 -12.90 -4.93
CA MET A 68 -4.75 -12.59 -4.67
C MET A 68 -4.63 -11.35 -3.79
N ILE A 69 -5.45 -10.33 -4.05
CA ILE A 69 -5.51 -9.11 -3.24
C ILE A 69 -5.98 -9.43 -1.82
N GLU A 70 -7.01 -10.26 -1.66
CA GLU A 70 -7.49 -10.69 -0.34
C GLU A 70 -6.46 -11.52 0.42
N TYR A 71 -5.75 -12.41 -0.27
CA TYR A 71 -4.67 -13.17 0.34
C TYR A 71 -3.58 -12.24 0.89
N GLU A 72 -3.10 -11.30 0.08
CA GLU A 72 -2.10 -10.31 0.52
C GLU A 72 -2.65 -9.42 1.65
N LEU A 73 -3.92 -9.02 1.59
CA LEU A 73 -4.56 -8.23 2.65
C LEU A 73 -4.60 -8.99 3.98
N ARG A 74 -4.96 -10.29 3.97
CA ARG A 74 -4.95 -11.13 5.18
C ARG A 74 -3.55 -11.31 5.73
N LYS A 75 -2.58 -11.55 4.86
CA LYS A 75 -1.17 -11.68 5.24
C LYS A 75 -0.64 -10.39 5.89
N ALA A 76 -0.87 -9.25 5.26
CA ALA A 76 -0.44 -7.95 5.76
C ALA A 76 -1.15 -7.57 7.07
N ASN A 77 -2.43 -7.92 7.25
CA ASN A 77 -3.10 -7.76 8.55
C ASN A 77 -2.42 -8.54 9.68
N ARG A 78 -1.97 -9.78 9.42
CA ARG A 78 -1.22 -10.56 10.42
C ARG A 78 0.10 -9.87 10.78
N GLN A 79 0.83 -9.37 9.78
CA GLN A 79 2.07 -8.62 10.00
C GLN A 79 1.84 -7.33 10.81
N LEU A 80 0.75 -6.62 10.56
CA LEU A 80 0.38 -5.43 11.34
C LEU A 80 0.06 -5.80 12.79
N ASN A 81 -0.68 -6.89 13.02
CA ASN A 81 -0.99 -7.37 14.36
C ASN A 81 0.28 -7.78 15.13
N GLU A 82 1.24 -8.42 14.45
CA GLU A 82 2.55 -8.73 15.02
C GLU A 82 3.32 -7.46 15.40
N LEU A 83 3.34 -6.45 14.52
CA LEU A 83 3.95 -5.14 14.79
C LEU A 83 3.31 -4.38 15.95
N ASN A 84 2.01 -4.56 16.19
CA ASN A 84 1.30 -3.90 17.27
C ASN A 84 1.39 -4.66 18.60
N SER A 85 1.47 -6.00 18.57
CA SER A 85 1.48 -6.85 19.77
C SER A 85 2.87 -7.06 20.36
N SER A 86 3.92 -7.04 19.53
CA SER A 86 5.30 -7.19 19.96
C SER A 86 6.03 -5.84 19.85
N SER A 87 6.90 -5.53 20.80
CA SER A 87 7.82 -4.39 20.68
C SER A 87 8.87 -4.73 19.61
N VAL A 88 8.49 -4.59 18.34
CA VAL A 88 9.36 -4.91 17.20
C VAL A 88 10.50 -3.90 17.13
N THR A 89 11.69 -4.32 17.53
CA THR A 89 12.91 -3.49 17.53
C THR A 89 13.49 -3.30 16.12
N GLY A 90 13.10 -4.13 15.15
CA GLY A 90 13.58 -4.05 13.78
C GLY A 90 12.80 -4.93 12.81
N PHE A 91 12.89 -4.62 11.52
CA PHE A 91 12.27 -5.40 10.44
C PHE A 91 13.31 -5.71 9.36
N GLN A 92 13.22 -6.89 8.75
CA GLN A 92 14.14 -7.33 7.69
C GLN A 92 13.37 -7.56 6.39
N VAL A 93 13.89 -7.00 5.30
CA VAL A 93 13.38 -7.25 3.94
C VAL A 93 14.19 -8.38 3.32
N PHE A 94 13.57 -9.55 3.16
CA PHE A 94 14.22 -10.64 2.44
C PHE A 94 14.00 -10.44 0.93
N SER A 95 15.03 -9.97 0.22
CA SER A 95 15.04 -10.00 -1.24
C SER A 95 15.65 -11.33 -1.68
N PRO A 96 14.91 -12.23 -2.37
CA PRO A 96 15.52 -13.44 -2.89
C PRO A 96 16.61 -13.05 -3.89
N ARG A 97 17.84 -13.51 -3.68
CA ARG A 97 18.91 -13.34 -4.67
C ARG A 97 18.46 -13.97 -5.98
N LYS A 98 18.44 -13.19 -7.07
CA LYS A 98 18.40 -13.80 -8.41
C LYS A 98 19.65 -14.67 -8.54
N LYS A 99 19.45 -15.95 -8.83
CA LYS A 99 20.53 -16.86 -9.19
C LYS A 99 20.83 -16.59 -10.66
N ASP A 100 22.04 -16.11 -10.92
CA ASP A 100 22.55 -15.83 -12.27
C ASP A 100 22.58 -17.08 -13.15
#